data_AF-A0A8I1W8S9-F1
#
_entry.id   AF-A0A8I1W8S9-F1
#
_cell.length_a   1.000
_cell.length_b   1.000
_cell.length_c   1.000
_cell.angle_alpha   90.00
_cell.angle_beta   90.00
_cell.angle_gamma   90.00
#
_symmetry.space_group_name_H-M   'P 1'
#
loop_
_entity.id
_entity.type
_entity.pdbx_description
1 polymer ?
#
loop_
_entity_poly.entity_id
_entity_poly.type
_entity_poly.pdbx_seq_one_letter_code
_entity_poly.pdbx_strand_id
1 'polypeptide(L)'
;MAEKRNTFLMGPMGAGKSTVGRYLAQMLNIEFFDSDPETEHRTGADISWVSDVDSGEGFRVRDEKVIKALTATQGIEPATGGGSIQSADTRTRLPAH
;
A
#
# COMPACT_ATOMS: atom_id res chain seq x y z
N MET A 1 -10.34 -14.60 -21.12
CA MET A 1 -10.11 -13.24 -20.59
C MET A 1 -9.06 -13.38 -19.49
N ALA A 2 -7.94 -12.67 -19.59
CA ALA A 2 -6.92 -12.73 -18.54
C ALA A 2 -7.50 -12.11 -17.26
N GLU A 3 -7.39 -12.81 -16.14
CA GLU A 3 -7.83 -12.34 -14.83
C GLU A 3 -7.03 -11.07 -14.46
N LYS A 4 -7.74 -9.99 -14.08
CA LYS A 4 -7.11 -8.74 -13.63
C LYS A 4 -6.46 -8.97 -12.27
N ARG A 5 -5.19 -9.36 -12.27
CA ARG A 5 -4.36 -9.46 -11.07
C ARG A 5 -3.79 -8.08 -10.72
N ASN A 6 -3.71 -7.80 -9.42
CA ASN A 6 -3.06 -6.58 -8.94
C ASN A 6 -1.54 -6.73 -9.04
N THR A 7 -0.85 -5.64 -9.38
CA THR A 7 0.60 -5.51 -9.24
C THR A 7 0.88 -4.65 -8.02
N PHE A 8 1.82 -5.06 -7.17
CA PHE A 8 2.14 -4.34 -5.94
C PHE A 8 3.50 -3.66 -6.06
N LEU A 9 3.52 -2.34 -5.93
CA LEU A 9 4.76 -1.58 -5.90
C LEU A 9 5.26 -1.42 -4.46
N MET A 10 6.41 -2.04 -4.18
CA MET A 10 7.08 -2.03 -2.88
C MET A 10 8.46 -1.37 -2.95
N GLY A 11 8.89 -0.78 -1.84
CA GLY A 11 10.21 -0.13 -1.75
C GLY A 11 10.22 1.06 -0.79
N PRO A 12 11.41 1.62 -0.51
CA PRO A 12 11.55 2.71 0.46
C PRO A 12 10.80 3.98 0.04
N MET A 13 10.59 4.89 1.01
CA MET A 13 10.05 6.22 0.72
C MET A 13 10.94 6.95 -0.30
N GLY A 14 10.35 7.67 -1.25
CA GLY A 14 11.09 8.37 -2.31
C GLY A 14 11.54 7.48 -3.49
N ALA A 15 11.31 6.16 -3.47
CA ALA A 15 11.64 5.27 -4.60
C ALA A 15 10.78 5.47 -5.87
N GLY A 16 9.87 6.44 -5.89
CA GLY A 16 9.03 6.76 -7.05
C GLY A 16 7.81 5.85 -7.25
N LYS A 17 7.43 5.05 -6.25
CA LYS A 17 6.31 4.07 -6.32
C LYS A 17 4.99 4.71 -6.73
N SER A 18 4.61 5.83 -6.13
CA SER A 18 3.36 6.53 -6.47
C SER A 18 3.40 7.13 -7.88
N THR A 19 4.58 7.54 -8.36
CA THR A 19 4.74 8.02 -9.74
C THR A 19 4.58 6.88 -10.73
N VAL A 20 5.34 5.80 -10.56
CA VAL A 20 5.30 4.63 -11.44
C VAL A 20 3.92 3.96 -11.42
N GLY A 21 3.32 3.82 -10.24
CA GLY A 21 2.00 3.20 -10.06
C GLY A 21 0.89 3.97 -10.77
N ARG A 22 0.89 5.31 -10.71
CA ARG A 22 -0.09 6.11 -11.47
C ARG A 22 0.05 5.91 -12.98
N TYR A 23 1.27 5.89 -13.50
CA TYR A 23 1.50 5.61 -14.92
C TYR A 23 1.03 4.20 -15.31
N LEU A 24 1.36 3.20 -14.49
CA LEU A 24 0.96 1.81 -14.75
C LEU A 24 -0.57 1.65 -14.71
N ALA A 25 -1.22 2.25 -13.71
CA ALA A 25 -2.68 2.26 -13.58
C ALA A 25 -3.36 2.89 -14.81
N GLN A 26 -2.84 4.03 -15.29
CA GLN A 26 -3.32 4.67 -16.51
C GLN A 26 -3.15 3.77 -17.75
N MET A 27 -1.99 3.13 -17.91
CA MET A 27 -1.73 2.23 -19.04
C MET A 27 -2.62 1.00 -19.03
N LEU A 28 -2.97 0.48 -17.85
CA LEU A 28 -3.79 -0.71 -17.66
C LEU A 28 -5.29 -0.38 -17.53
N ASN A 29 -5.66 0.90 -17.52
CA ASN A 29 -7.02 1.39 -17.29
C ASN A 29 -7.64 0.78 -16.01
N ILE A 30 -6.90 0.92 -14.91
CA ILE A 30 -7.28 0.52 -13.55
C ILE A 30 -7.04 1.68 -12.58
N GLU A 31 -7.60 1.58 -11.37
CA GLU A 31 -7.42 2.59 -10.33
C GLU A 31 -6.08 2.41 -9.61
N PHE A 32 -5.42 3.53 -9.30
CA PHE A 32 -4.21 3.56 -8.47
C PHE A 32 -4.58 3.79 -7.02
N PHE A 33 -3.99 3.02 -6.10
CA PHE A 33 -4.16 3.18 -4.65
C PHE A 33 -2.80 3.27 -3.97
N ASP A 34 -2.68 4.13 -2.96
CA ASP A 34 -1.47 4.27 -2.15
C ASP A 34 -1.85 4.10 -0.68
N SER A 35 -1.14 3.21 0.03
CA SER A 35 -1.45 2.91 1.44
C SER A 35 -1.18 4.07 2.37
N ASP A 36 -0.24 4.96 2.04
CA ASP A 36 0.15 6.07 2.92
C ASP A 36 -1.00 7.11 2.99
N PRO A 37 -1.51 7.67 1.87
CA PRO A 37 -2.70 8.54 1.90
C PRO A 37 -3.96 7.87 2.47
N GLU A 38 -4.15 6.57 2.25
CA GLU A 38 -5.29 5.84 2.82
C GLU A 38 -5.17 5.74 4.35
N THR A 39 -3.95 5.57 4.86
CA THR A 39 -3.69 5.58 6.30
C THR A 39 -3.93 6.97 6.89
N GLU A 40 -3.48 8.03 6.22
CA GLU A 40 -3.75 9.42 6.62
C GLU A 40 -5.25 9.71 6.65
N HIS A 41 -5.99 9.27 5.62
CA HIS A 41 -7.43 9.44 5.54
C HIS A 41 -8.16 8.75 6.71
N ARG A 42 -7.74 7.53 7.07
CA ARG A 42 -8.34 6.77 8.18
C ARG A 42 -7.98 7.30 9.56
N THR A 43 -6.80 7.91 9.71
CA THR A 43 -6.29 8.39 11.00
C THR A 43 -6.58 9.87 11.24
N GLY A 44 -6.81 10.64 10.18
CA GLY A 44 -6.95 12.10 10.24
C GLY A 44 -5.64 12.82 10.56
N ALA A 45 -4.49 12.16 10.39
CA ALA A 45 -3.17 12.70 10.70
C ALA A 45 -2.15 12.34 9.62
N ASP A 46 -1.09 13.16 9.50
CA ASP A 46 0.02 12.95 8.56
C ASP A 46 0.75 11.63 8.84
N ILE A 47 1.16 10.92 7.78
CA ILE A 47 1.79 9.59 7.91
C ILE A 47 3.08 9.63 8.74
N SER A 48 3.84 10.72 8.64
CA SER A 48 5.06 10.93 9.43
C SER A 48 4.71 11.10 10.90
N TRP A 49 3.68 11.89 11.20
CA TRP A 49 3.20 12.05 12.57
C TRP A 49 2.66 10.74 13.16
N VAL A 50 1.88 9.98 12.38
CA VAL A 50 1.35 8.68 12.81
C VAL A 50 2.48 7.69 13.08
N SER A 51 3.51 7.68 12.23
CA SER A 51 4.69 6.83 12.40
C SER A 51 5.58 7.25 13.58
N ASP A 52 5.63 8.54 13.91
CA ASP A 52 6.48 9.08 14.98
C ASP A 52 5.84 8.91 16.37
N VAL A 53 4.51 9.09 16.46
CA VAL A 53 3.77 9.05 17.73
C VAL A 53 3.43 7.64 18.15
N ASP A 54 3.11 6.78 17.19
CA ASP A 54 2.86 5.37 17.46
C ASP A 54 4.19 4.64 17.44
N SER A 55 4.59 4.00 18.55
CA SER A 55 5.89 3.35 18.73
C SER A 55 6.10 2.08 17.87
N GLY A 56 5.80 2.16 16.58
CA GLY A 56 5.87 1.10 15.58
C GLY A 56 4.66 0.16 15.58
N GLU A 57 4.19 -0.30 16.74
CA GLU A 57 3.17 -1.36 16.80
C GLU A 57 1.78 -0.92 16.33
N GLY A 58 1.24 0.20 16.82
CA GLY A 58 -0.10 0.62 16.41
C GLY A 58 -0.12 1.10 14.95
N PHE A 59 0.96 1.74 14.47
CA PHE A 59 1.11 2.06 13.05
C PHE A 59 1.06 0.80 12.19
N ARG A 60 1.82 -0.24 12.56
CA ARG A 60 1.81 -1.53 11.84
C ARG A 60 0.44 -2.18 11.79
N VAL A 61 -0.30 -2.17 12.90
CA VAL A 61 -1.67 -2.73 12.93
C VAL A 61 -2.62 -1.97 12.00
N ARG A 62 -2.45 -0.64 11.87
CA ARG A 62 -3.26 0.17 10.94
C ARG A 62 -2.86 -0.06 9.49
N ASP A 63 -1.56 -0.07 9.21
CA ASP A 63 -1.00 -0.33 7.89
C ASP A 63 -1.42 -1.72 7.38
N GLU A 64 -1.35 -2.75 8.23
CA GLU A 64 -1.81 -4.10 7.91
C GLU A 64 -3.30 -4.14 7.55
N LYS A 65 -4.15 -3.36 8.24
CA LYS A 65 -5.58 -3.25 7.90
C LYS A 65 -5.80 -2.56 6.55
N VAL A 66 -4.97 -1.57 6.20
CA VAL A 66 -5.03 -0.90 4.90
C VAL A 66 -4.64 -1.89 3.80
N ILE A 67 -3.52 -2.58 3.96
CA ILE A 67 -3.04 -3.56 2.98
C ILE A 67 -4.00 -4.74 2.83
N LYS A 68 -4.58 -5.21 3.93
CA LYS A 68 -5.63 -6.25 3.88
C LYS A 68 -6.83 -5.80 3.04
N ALA A 69 -7.23 -4.53 3.12
CA ALA A 69 -8.29 -4.01 2.29
C ALA A 69 -7.87 -3.94 0.81
N LEU A 70 -6.67 -3.42 0.52
CA LEU A 70 -6.16 -3.30 -0.85
C LEU A 70 -5.97 -4.66 -1.53
N THR A 71 -5.45 -5.64 -0.81
CA THR A 71 -5.23 -7.02 -1.32
C THR A 71 -6.53 -7.78 -1.57
N ALA A 72 -7.64 -7.36 -0.96
CA ALA A 72 -8.97 -7.94 -1.18
C ALA A 72 -9.70 -7.34 -2.40
N THR A 73 -9.26 -6.18 -2.90
CA THR A 73 -9.83 -5.54 -4.11
C THR A 73 -9.12 -6.08 -5.35
N GLN A 74 -9.85 -6.39 -6.42
CA GLN A 74 -9.25 -6.84 -7.70
C GLN A 74 -9.20 -5.72 -8.74
N GLY A 75 -8.20 -5.75 -9.61
CA GLY A 75 -8.08 -4.85 -10.74
C GLY A 75 -7.71 -3.43 -10.34
N ILE A 76 -6.81 -3.30 -9.35
CA ILE A 76 -6.21 -2.04 -8.92
C ILE A 76 -4.68 -2.11 -8.97
N GLU A 77 -4.03 -0.96 -9.00
CA GLU A 77 -2.58 -0.79 -8.90
C GLU A 77 -2.20 -0.21 -7.52
N PRO A 78 -1.98 -1.07 -6.50
CA PRO A 78 -1.57 -0.64 -5.17
C PRO A 78 -0.07 -0.34 -5.06
N ALA A 79 0.25 0.78 -4.43
CA ALA A 79 1.56 1.07 -3.85
C ALA A 79 1.48 0.96 -2.32
N THR A 80 2.52 0.38 -1.70
CA THR A 80 2.60 0.24 -0.24
C THR A 80 3.70 1.12 0.34
N GLY A 81 3.54 1.52 1.61
CA GLY A 81 4.60 2.14 2.39
C GLY A 81 5.83 1.24 2.51
N GLY A 82 7.01 1.83 2.73
CA GLY A 82 8.26 1.08 2.83
C GLY A 82 8.33 0.18 4.08
N GLY A 83 7.61 0.56 5.14
CA GLY A 83 7.56 -0.18 6.41
C GLY A 83 6.63 -1.40 6.39
N SER A 84 5.75 -1.50 5.41
CA SER A 84 4.69 -2.52 5.33
C SER A 84 5.21 -3.95 5.34
N ILE A 85 6.35 -4.18 4.69
CA ILE A 85 6.99 -5.50 4.64
C ILE A 85 7.48 -5.98 6.02
N GLN A 86 7.47 -5.15 7.06
CA GLN A 86 7.85 -5.57 8.40
C GLN A 86 6.77 -6.44 9.08
N SER A 87 5.50 -6.36 8.65
CA SER A 87 4.45 -7.28 9.10
C SER A 87 4.55 -8.63 8.36
N ALA A 88 4.53 -9.72 9.11
CA ALA A 88 4.50 -11.07 8.54
C ALA A 88 3.18 -11.36 7.82
N ASP A 89 2.05 -10.85 8.33
CA ASP A 89 0.74 -11.00 7.69
C ASP A 89 0.66 -10.20 6.39
N THR A 90 1.26 -9.01 6.36
CA THR A 90 1.40 -8.24 5.12
C THR A 90 2.20 -9.03 4.07
N ARG A 91 3.33 -9.63 4.46
CA ARG A 91 4.14 -10.45 3.55
C ARG A 91 3.40 -11.65 2.96
N THR A 92 2.49 -12.28 3.70
CA THR A 92 1.74 -13.44 3.19
C THR A 92 0.60 -13.05 2.25
N ARG A 93 0.09 -11.82 2.36
CA ARG A 93 -0.95 -11.28 1.48
C ARG A 93 -0.40 -10.68 0.20
N LEU A 94 0.80 -10.10 0.26
CA LEU A 94 1.46 -9.57 -0.90
C LEU A 94 1.97 -10.75 -1.74
N PRO A 95 1.55 -10.88 -3.02
CA PRO A 95 2.00 -11.97 -3.85
C PRO A 95 3.52 -11.90 -4.02
N ALA A 96 4.20 -13.01 -3.73
CA ALA A 96 5.58 -13.21 -4.15
C ALA A 96 5.57 -13.41 -5.67
N HIS A 97 5.99 -12.38 -6.40
CA HIS A 97 6.21 -12.45 -7.84
C HIS A 97 7.68 -12.72 -8.14
#